data_AF-U2L4A5-F1
#
_entry.id   AF-U2L4A5-F1
#
_cell.length_a   1.000
_cell.length_b   1.000
_cell.length_c   1.000
_cell.angle_alpha   90.00
_cell.angle_beta   90.00
_cell.angle_gamma   90.00
#
_symmetry.space_group_name_H-M   'P 1'
#
loop_
_entity.id
_entity.type
_entity.pdbx_description
1 polymer ?
#
loop_
_entity_poly.entity_id
_entity_poly.type
_entity_poly.pdbx_seq_one_letter_code
_entity_poly.pdbx_strand_id
1 'polypeptide(L)'
;MKKLIRTTILLAFTLLTITTACGSNEIAPEKKPTPKPNTTPIEEGVKYVGGDISLLSKYEQAHAIYKDKGTPTSPLALFKKAGWNTMRLRLFVNPADYQGDDRDANACQDLAYILPLAKQIKAAGFKILLDFHYSDTWADPGKQWTPKAWASLNDAQLAAKVKTYTAEVLKKMNENGVSPELIQTGNEISYGMLWGVNKASAKVCYPTSPQENWTRFTQLLRAATTACREVCPKAKIILHTERVSTSQQHDNANYQALMNFYQQMQLAKIDYDVIGLSYYPYFHGSMNELDAAISRLEQAFANKNIMLVETGYPYKWAVGGSTFDYSNQYPYSLQGQQRFTSDLVTMLKSHKHVTGLFWWWPEFNAFNTQMSNWYNAPLFDSESGEATPALYELKKFAE
;
A
#
# COMPACT_ATOMS: atom_id res chain seq x y z
N MET A 1 -14.99 -83.34 28.55
CA MET A 1 -14.12 -83.01 27.40
C MET A 1 -14.91 -83.15 26.11
N LYS A 2 -14.77 -82.18 25.21
CA LYS A 2 -15.37 -82.03 23.86
C LYS A 2 -16.85 -81.62 23.79
N LYS A 3 -17.03 -80.31 23.51
CA LYS A 3 -18.26 -79.61 23.10
C LYS A 3 -18.54 -79.87 21.61
N LEU A 4 -19.82 -80.03 21.23
CA LEU A 4 -20.31 -79.94 19.84
C LEU A 4 -21.63 -79.14 19.87
N ILE A 5 -21.52 -77.83 19.62
CA ILE A 5 -22.01 -77.09 18.42
C ILE A 5 -23.54 -77.07 18.29
N ARG A 6 -24.10 -75.86 18.50
CA ARG A 6 -25.51 -75.50 18.34
C ARG A 6 -25.80 -75.04 16.90
N THR A 7 -26.93 -75.53 16.43
CA THR A 7 -27.86 -75.12 15.36
C THR A 7 -27.86 -73.64 14.97
N THR A 8 -27.97 -73.31 13.67
CA THR A 8 -28.83 -72.24 13.16
C THR A 8 -29.22 -72.49 11.69
N ILE A 9 -30.51 -72.27 11.42
CA ILE A 9 -31.29 -72.46 10.20
C ILE A 9 -30.97 -71.36 9.17
N LEU A 10 -30.83 -71.72 7.89
CA LEU A 10 -30.72 -70.77 6.76
C LEU A 10 -32.01 -70.85 5.91
N LEU A 11 -32.81 -69.79 5.93
CA LEU A 11 -33.96 -69.61 5.04
C LEU A 11 -33.54 -68.78 3.83
N ALA A 12 -33.79 -69.30 2.63
CA ALA A 12 -33.60 -68.60 1.37
C ALA A 12 -34.83 -67.74 1.06
N PHE A 13 -34.62 -66.45 0.75
CA PHE A 13 -35.61 -65.61 0.09
C PHE A 13 -34.95 -64.86 -1.07
N THR A 14 -35.39 -65.22 -2.27
CA THR A 14 -35.09 -64.57 -3.54
C THR A 14 -35.97 -63.32 -3.64
N LEU A 15 -35.38 -62.13 -3.80
CA LEU A 15 -36.12 -60.93 -4.19
C LEU A 15 -35.41 -60.24 -5.35
N LEU A 16 -36.10 -60.24 -6.49
CA LEU A 16 -35.78 -59.56 -7.73
C LEU A 16 -36.23 -58.10 -7.61
N THR A 17 -35.31 -57.13 -7.68
CA THR A 17 -35.67 -55.71 -7.76
C THR A 17 -35.16 -55.10 -9.06
N ILE A 18 -36.12 -54.66 -9.86
CA ILE A 18 -35.98 -53.91 -11.12
C ILE A 18 -35.56 -52.49 -10.77
N THR A 19 -34.44 -52.00 -11.30
CA THR A 19 -34.04 -50.60 -11.23
C THR A 19 -34.56 -49.85 -12.45
N THR A 20 -35.66 -49.12 -12.29
CA THR A 20 -36.07 -48.06 -13.23
C THR A 20 -35.38 -46.75 -12.85
N ALA A 21 -34.52 -46.26 -13.74
CA ALA A 21 -33.90 -44.96 -13.68
C ALA A 21 -34.91 -43.85 -14.01
N CYS A 22 -35.08 -42.89 -13.10
CA CYS A 22 -35.59 -41.55 -13.41
C CYS A 22 -34.45 -40.56 -13.15
N GLY A 23 -33.98 -39.92 -14.22
CA GLY A 23 -32.93 -38.92 -14.15
C GLY A 23 -33.46 -37.58 -13.67
N SER A 24 -32.79 -37.00 -12.67
CA SER A 24 -32.82 -35.57 -12.38
C SER A 24 -31.44 -34.99 -12.72
N ASN A 25 -31.35 -34.29 -13.84
CA ASN A 25 -30.18 -33.50 -14.21
C ASN A 25 -30.14 -32.22 -13.35
N GLU A 26 -29.59 -32.31 -12.14
CA GLU A 26 -29.06 -31.14 -11.45
C GLU A 26 -27.63 -30.91 -11.95
N ILE A 27 -27.45 -29.89 -12.80
CA ILE A 27 -26.13 -29.38 -13.17
C ILE A 27 -25.59 -28.64 -11.95
N ALA A 28 -24.69 -29.28 -11.22
CA ALA A 28 -23.94 -28.63 -10.15
C ALA A 28 -23.17 -27.43 -10.73
N PRO A 29 -23.17 -26.26 -10.05
CA PRO A 29 -22.41 -25.11 -10.53
C PRO A 29 -20.93 -25.46 -10.58
N GLU A 30 -20.34 -25.26 -11.76
CA GLU A 30 -18.92 -25.48 -12.01
C GLU A 30 -18.11 -24.64 -11.01
N LYS A 31 -17.42 -25.32 -10.08
CA LYS A 31 -16.49 -24.67 -9.15
C LYS A 31 -15.38 -24.03 -9.98
N LYS A 32 -15.48 -22.71 -10.24
CA LYS A 32 -14.34 -21.94 -10.74
C LYS A 32 -13.14 -22.24 -9.83
N PRO A 33 -11.98 -22.67 -10.38
CA PRO A 33 -10.82 -22.95 -9.57
C PRO A 33 -10.46 -21.69 -8.79
N THR A 34 -10.39 -21.81 -7.47
CA THR A 34 -9.79 -20.78 -6.63
C THR A 34 -8.38 -20.54 -7.13
N PRO A 35 -7.97 -19.29 -7.43
CA PRO A 35 -6.61 -19.00 -7.82
C PRO A 35 -5.67 -19.56 -6.75
N LYS A 36 -4.72 -20.41 -7.17
CA LYS A 36 -3.64 -20.84 -6.26
C LYS A 36 -2.85 -19.58 -5.87
N PRO A 37 -2.45 -19.41 -4.60
CA PRO A 37 -1.56 -18.33 -4.21
C PRO A 37 -0.34 -18.32 -5.12
N ASN A 38 -0.09 -17.21 -5.79
CA ASN A 38 1.01 -17.12 -6.73
C ASN A 38 2.31 -17.10 -5.92
N THR A 39 3.08 -18.18 -5.98
CA THR A 39 4.46 -18.22 -5.48
C THR A 39 5.37 -17.61 -6.54
N THR A 40 5.05 -16.41 -7.02
CA THR A 40 5.90 -15.73 -8.00
C THR A 40 7.30 -15.63 -7.40
N PRO A 41 8.33 -16.15 -8.07
CA PRO A 41 9.70 -16.00 -7.62
C PRO A 41 10.01 -14.51 -7.40
N ILE A 42 10.89 -14.21 -6.43
CA ILE A 42 11.45 -12.87 -6.25
C ILE A 42 11.96 -12.37 -7.61
N GLU A 43 11.46 -11.22 -8.07
CA GLU A 43 12.00 -10.57 -9.27
C GLU A 43 13.38 -9.99 -8.94
N GLU A 44 14.42 -10.76 -9.26
CA GLU A 44 15.79 -10.26 -9.23
C GLU A 44 16.01 -9.23 -10.34
N GLY A 45 16.57 -8.07 -9.99
CA GLY A 45 17.05 -7.06 -10.94
C GLY A 45 16.10 -5.92 -11.30
N VAL A 46 14.81 -5.96 -10.93
CA VAL A 46 13.90 -4.82 -11.13
C VAL A 46 13.90 -3.91 -9.89
N LYS A 47 14.31 -2.65 -10.05
CA LYS A 47 14.29 -1.62 -9.01
C LYS A 47 13.32 -0.50 -9.37
N TYR A 48 12.48 -0.11 -8.42
CA TYR A 48 11.52 0.99 -8.56
C TYR A 48 12.02 2.19 -7.75
N VAL A 49 12.19 3.33 -8.41
CA VAL A 49 12.58 4.59 -7.78
C VAL A 49 11.61 5.66 -8.21
N GLY A 50 11.10 6.41 -7.25
CA GLY A 50 10.06 7.37 -7.53
C GLY A 50 9.68 8.26 -6.37
N GLY A 51 8.51 8.87 -6.53
CA GLY A 51 7.81 9.50 -5.42
C GLY A 51 6.32 9.59 -5.65
N ASP A 52 5.60 9.93 -4.59
CA ASP A 52 4.17 10.20 -4.62
C ASP A 52 3.93 11.62 -5.09
N ILE A 53 3.49 11.78 -6.35
CA ILE A 53 3.30 13.08 -6.99
C ILE A 53 1.84 13.48 -7.11
N SER A 54 0.99 13.00 -6.21
CA SER A 54 -0.46 13.08 -6.34
C SER A 54 -1.01 14.50 -6.33
N LEU A 55 -0.22 15.50 -5.93
CA LEU A 55 -0.63 16.91 -5.96
C LEU A 55 0.06 17.73 -7.05
N LEU A 56 0.86 17.10 -7.92
CA LEU A 56 1.53 17.79 -9.02
C LEU A 56 0.59 18.71 -9.82
N SER A 57 -0.59 18.20 -10.21
CA SER A 57 -1.59 19.00 -10.95
C SER A 57 -2.02 20.28 -10.21
N LYS A 58 -2.07 20.26 -8.87
CA LYS A 58 -2.42 21.45 -8.07
C LYS A 58 -1.29 22.47 -8.05
N TYR A 59 -0.03 22.03 -7.97
CA TYR A 59 1.11 22.94 -8.04
C TYR A 59 1.27 23.55 -9.43
N GLU A 60 1.02 22.78 -10.49
CA GLU A 60 1.01 23.29 -11.87
C GLU A 60 -0.10 24.33 -12.08
N GLN A 61 -1.31 24.08 -11.55
CA GLN A 61 -2.41 25.05 -11.56
C GLN A 61 -2.11 26.31 -10.72
N ALA A 62 -1.34 26.16 -9.64
CA ALA A 62 -0.87 27.26 -8.81
C ALA A 62 0.35 28.00 -9.40
N HIS A 63 0.82 27.60 -10.58
CA HIS A 63 1.99 28.17 -11.25
C HIS A 63 3.28 28.12 -10.40
N ALA A 64 3.44 27.05 -9.60
CA ALA A 64 4.69 26.78 -8.89
C ALA A 64 5.85 26.70 -9.89
N ILE A 65 6.97 27.35 -9.57
CA ILE A 65 8.16 27.35 -10.43
C ILE A 65 9.16 26.32 -9.90
N TYR A 66 9.48 25.34 -10.74
CA TYR A 66 10.49 24.32 -10.45
C TYR A 66 11.76 24.60 -11.23
N LYS A 67 12.93 24.41 -10.61
CA LYS A 67 14.24 24.66 -11.19
C LYS A 67 15.18 23.47 -11.02
N ASP A 68 16.01 23.28 -12.03
CA ASP A 68 17.18 22.40 -12.03
C ASP A 68 18.42 23.25 -12.31
N LYS A 69 19.24 23.42 -11.27
CA LYS A 69 20.48 24.22 -11.26
C LYS A 69 20.23 25.62 -11.78
N GLY A 70 19.21 26.28 -11.23
CA GLY A 70 18.78 27.62 -11.59
C GLY A 70 17.96 27.73 -12.88
N THR A 71 17.80 26.66 -13.65
CA THR A 71 17.04 26.67 -14.91
C THR A 71 15.61 26.16 -14.69
N PRO A 72 14.55 26.90 -15.07
CA PRO A 72 13.18 26.42 -14.99
C PRO A 72 12.98 25.08 -15.74
N THR A 73 12.21 24.17 -15.15
CA THR A 73 11.95 22.83 -15.70
C THR A 73 10.56 22.33 -15.30
N SER A 74 10.06 21.27 -15.97
CA SER A 74 8.88 20.55 -15.48
C SER A 74 9.31 19.45 -14.50
N PRO A 75 8.53 19.18 -13.44
CA PRO A 75 8.85 18.12 -12.48
C PRO A 75 9.03 16.75 -13.13
N LEU A 76 8.11 16.33 -14.02
CA LEU A 76 8.22 15.02 -14.69
C LEU A 76 9.48 14.91 -15.55
N ALA A 77 9.86 15.96 -16.28
CA ALA A 77 11.10 15.95 -17.07
C ALA A 77 12.33 15.85 -16.16
N LEU A 78 12.32 16.59 -15.04
CA LEU A 78 13.41 16.53 -14.07
C LEU A 78 13.52 15.16 -13.40
N PHE A 79 12.42 14.58 -12.92
CA PHE A 79 12.44 13.25 -12.31
C PHE A 79 12.99 12.20 -13.29
N LYS A 80 12.65 12.32 -14.58
CA LYS A 80 13.16 11.41 -15.62
C LYS A 80 14.67 11.59 -15.80
N LYS A 81 15.13 12.85 -15.91
CA LYS A 81 16.55 13.21 -15.97
C LYS A 81 17.31 12.73 -14.72
N ALA A 82 16.67 12.77 -13.56
CA ALA A 82 17.20 12.31 -12.29
C ALA A 82 17.20 10.79 -12.15
N GLY A 83 16.76 10.02 -13.16
CA GLY A 83 16.83 8.56 -13.18
C GLY A 83 15.66 7.85 -12.48
N TRP A 84 14.61 8.58 -12.10
CA TRP A 84 13.42 7.95 -11.54
C TRP A 84 12.64 7.20 -12.62
N ASN A 85 11.87 6.19 -12.22
CA ASN A 85 11.20 5.30 -13.17
C ASN A 85 9.74 4.98 -12.83
N THR A 86 9.25 5.39 -11.66
CA THR A 86 7.90 5.08 -11.18
C THR A 86 7.32 6.26 -10.42
N MET A 87 6.02 6.50 -10.53
CA MET A 87 5.30 7.54 -9.79
C MET A 87 4.15 6.93 -9.01
N ARG A 88 4.02 7.33 -7.74
CA ARG A 88 2.90 6.93 -6.88
C ARG A 88 1.77 7.94 -6.98
N LEU A 89 0.53 7.42 -7.01
CA LEU A 89 -0.71 8.18 -7.01
C LEU A 89 -1.65 7.63 -5.94
N ARG A 90 -1.96 8.44 -4.93
CA ARG A 90 -3.00 8.13 -3.95
C ARG A 90 -4.39 8.41 -4.49
N LEU A 91 -5.34 7.58 -4.08
CA LEU A 91 -6.72 7.58 -4.55
C LEU A 91 -7.67 7.42 -3.38
N PHE A 92 -8.49 8.45 -3.17
CA PHE A 92 -9.64 8.46 -2.28
C PHE A 92 -10.90 8.00 -3.02
N VAL A 93 -11.91 7.60 -2.26
CA VAL A 93 -13.21 7.19 -2.82
C VAL A 93 -13.97 8.42 -3.30
N ASN A 94 -14.47 9.25 -2.38
CA ASN A 94 -15.17 10.50 -2.68
C ASN A 94 -14.70 11.63 -1.73
N PRO A 95 -13.54 12.25 -1.99
CA PRO A 95 -12.99 13.25 -1.07
C PRO A 95 -13.85 14.50 -0.87
N ALA A 96 -14.69 14.84 -1.85
CA ALA A 96 -15.65 15.94 -1.73
C ALA A 96 -16.75 15.68 -0.68
N ASP A 97 -17.04 14.41 -0.37
CA ASP A 97 -18.07 14.02 0.60
C ASP A 97 -17.57 14.12 2.06
N TYR A 98 -16.26 14.26 2.29
CA TYR A 98 -15.69 14.32 3.62
C TYR A 98 -15.93 15.68 4.30
N GLN A 99 -16.58 15.66 5.46
CA GLN A 99 -16.95 16.85 6.23
C GLN A 99 -16.43 16.82 7.69
N GLY A 100 -15.42 15.98 7.98
CA GLY A 100 -14.81 15.95 9.31
C GLY A 100 -14.05 17.24 9.64
N ASP A 101 -13.87 17.52 10.93
CA ASP A 101 -13.15 18.73 11.40
C ASP A 101 -11.68 18.75 10.97
N ASP A 102 -11.11 17.58 10.66
CA ASP A 102 -9.76 17.37 10.11
C ASP A 102 -9.74 17.34 8.57
N ARG A 103 -10.76 17.90 7.91
CA ARG A 103 -10.79 18.00 6.44
C ARG A 103 -9.57 18.76 5.94
N ASP A 104 -8.90 18.16 4.96
CA ASP A 104 -7.70 18.70 4.35
C ASP A 104 -7.90 18.83 2.82
N ALA A 105 -7.59 20.02 2.28
CA ALA A 105 -7.68 20.29 0.84
C ALA A 105 -6.70 19.45 0.00
N ASN A 106 -5.64 18.93 0.64
CA ASN A 106 -4.66 18.07 0.00
C ASN A 106 -5.18 16.64 -0.23
N ALA A 107 -6.23 16.23 0.49
CA ALA A 107 -6.95 14.98 0.26
C ALA A 107 -8.07 15.18 -0.78
N CYS A 108 -7.71 15.32 -2.07
CA CYS A 108 -8.66 15.62 -3.16
C CYS A 108 -8.60 14.68 -4.37
N GLN A 109 -7.78 13.63 -4.29
CA GLN A 109 -7.51 12.72 -5.40
C GLN A 109 -8.59 11.64 -5.54
N ASP A 110 -9.66 11.94 -6.28
CA ASP A 110 -10.56 10.92 -6.81
C ASP A 110 -10.09 10.40 -8.17
N LEU A 111 -10.84 9.45 -8.77
CA LEU A 111 -10.48 8.87 -10.07
C LEU A 111 -10.43 9.92 -11.18
N ALA A 112 -11.36 10.88 -11.20
CA ALA A 112 -11.41 11.91 -12.22
C ALA A 112 -10.20 12.85 -12.13
N TYR A 113 -9.75 13.14 -10.90
CA TYR A 113 -8.56 13.91 -10.62
C TYR A 113 -7.28 13.18 -11.07
N ILE A 114 -7.11 11.90 -10.73
CA ILE A 114 -5.84 11.20 -11.00
C ILE A 114 -5.68 10.79 -12.47
N LEU A 115 -6.76 10.62 -13.23
CA LEU A 115 -6.68 10.12 -14.61
C LEU A 115 -5.85 11.00 -15.57
N PRO A 116 -6.03 12.34 -15.61
CA PRO A 116 -5.17 13.22 -16.41
C PRO A 116 -3.69 13.14 -16.00
N LEU A 117 -3.42 13.13 -14.70
CA LEU A 117 -2.06 13.05 -14.16
C LEU A 117 -1.40 11.70 -14.50
N ALA A 118 -2.15 10.60 -14.37
CA ALA A 118 -1.71 9.27 -14.78
C ALA A 118 -1.32 9.21 -16.27
N LYS A 119 -2.07 9.92 -17.14
CA LYS A 119 -1.73 10.01 -18.57
C LYS A 119 -0.42 10.76 -18.79
N GLN A 120 -0.19 11.86 -18.09
CA GLN A 120 1.09 12.59 -18.15
C GLN A 120 2.26 11.72 -17.67
N ILE A 121 2.07 10.98 -16.57
CA ILE A 121 3.07 10.05 -16.02
C ILE A 121 3.45 8.97 -17.04
N LYS A 122 2.47 8.32 -17.67
CA LYS A 122 2.73 7.31 -18.71
C LYS A 122 3.38 7.93 -19.94
N ALA A 123 2.93 9.10 -20.38
CA ALA A 123 3.50 9.80 -21.53
C ALA A 123 4.97 10.18 -21.31
N ALA A 124 5.35 10.51 -20.07
CA ALA A 124 6.74 10.74 -19.68
C ALA A 124 7.56 9.44 -19.49
N GLY A 125 6.95 8.26 -19.71
CA GLY A 125 7.61 6.97 -19.66
C GLY A 125 7.90 6.47 -18.25
N PHE A 126 7.08 6.84 -17.27
CA PHE A 126 7.13 6.28 -15.93
C PHE A 126 6.11 5.14 -15.76
N LYS A 127 6.42 4.22 -14.84
CA LYS A 127 5.46 3.27 -14.28
C LYS A 127 4.56 3.97 -13.25
N ILE A 128 3.42 3.36 -12.93
CA ILE A 128 2.48 3.85 -11.92
C ILE A 128 2.39 2.86 -10.75
N LEU A 129 2.53 3.39 -9.54
CA LEU A 129 2.07 2.78 -8.29
C LEU A 129 0.74 3.45 -7.90
N LEU A 130 -0.37 2.75 -8.04
CA LEU A 130 -1.68 3.24 -7.60
C LEU A 130 -1.93 2.82 -6.16
N ASP A 131 -2.23 3.79 -5.30
CA ASP A 131 -2.53 3.58 -3.90
C ASP A 131 -3.99 3.87 -3.59
N PHE A 132 -4.74 2.81 -3.30
CA PHE A 132 -6.11 2.92 -2.83
C PHE A 132 -6.13 3.21 -1.33
N HIS A 133 -6.62 4.38 -0.94
CA HIS A 133 -6.86 4.68 0.47
C HIS A 133 -8.12 3.99 1.02
N TYR A 134 -9.10 3.66 0.16
CA TYR A 134 -10.42 3.16 0.56
C TYR A 134 -11.11 4.03 1.63
N SER A 135 -10.91 5.34 1.56
CA SER A 135 -11.47 6.36 2.46
C SER A 135 -11.81 7.61 1.64
N ASP A 136 -12.68 8.47 2.17
CA ASP A 136 -12.96 9.81 1.62
C ASP A 136 -11.92 10.86 2.08
N THR A 137 -10.96 10.47 2.90
CA THR A 137 -9.91 11.34 3.42
C THR A 137 -8.65 10.52 3.66
N TRP A 138 -7.60 11.11 4.22
CA TRP A 138 -6.39 10.43 4.67
C TRP A 138 -6.72 9.08 5.35
N ALA A 139 -5.97 8.05 4.98
CA ALA A 139 -6.04 6.73 5.59
C ALA A 139 -4.65 6.47 6.19
N ASP A 140 -4.59 6.35 7.50
CA ASP A 140 -3.37 6.29 8.29
C ASP A 140 -3.64 5.45 9.57
N PRO A 141 -2.64 5.20 10.43
CA PRO A 141 -2.80 4.31 11.58
C PRO A 141 -3.73 4.86 12.66
N GLY A 142 -4.02 6.17 12.65
CA GLY A 142 -5.01 6.79 13.51
C GLY A 142 -6.41 6.84 12.88
N LYS A 143 -6.52 6.63 11.57
CA LYS A 143 -7.72 6.91 10.78
C LYS A 143 -7.90 5.98 9.59
N GLN A 144 -8.86 5.05 9.66
CA GLN A 144 -9.22 4.16 8.54
C GLN A 144 -10.74 4.15 8.32
N TRP A 145 -11.36 5.33 8.21
CA TRP A 145 -12.82 5.47 8.18
C TRP A 145 -13.46 4.93 6.90
N THR A 146 -14.61 4.30 7.05
CA THR A 146 -15.43 3.87 5.91
C THR A 146 -15.98 5.10 5.17
N PRO A 147 -15.84 5.16 3.83
CA PRO A 147 -16.45 6.20 3.00
C PRO A 147 -17.94 6.42 3.32
N LYS A 148 -18.39 7.66 3.24
CA LYS A 148 -19.78 8.06 3.53
C LYS A 148 -20.78 7.25 2.70
N ALA A 149 -20.48 7.04 1.42
CA ALA A 149 -21.33 6.28 0.51
C ALA A 149 -21.45 4.79 0.89
N TRP A 150 -20.56 4.27 1.74
CA TRP A 150 -20.50 2.86 2.14
C TRP A 150 -20.91 2.65 3.61
N ALA A 151 -21.27 3.73 4.31
CA ALA A 151 -21.54 3.75 5.74
C ALA A 151 -22.66 2.80 6.20
N SER A 152 -23.65 2.53 5.35
CA SER A 152 -24.79 1.66 5.66
C SER A 152 -24.59 0.20 5.25
N LEU A 153 -23.46 -0.14 4.60
CA LEU A 153 -23.19 -1.50 4.14
C LEU A 153 -22.80 -2.39 5.32
N ASN A 154 -23.36 -3.59 5.38
CA ASN A 154 -22.84 -4.63 6.26
C ASN A 154 -21.51 -5.20 5.71
N ASP A 155 -20.80 -6.01 6.48
CA ASP A 155 -19.46 -6.49 6.12
C ASP A 155 -19.40 -7.26 4.80
N ALA A 156 -20.42 -8.06 4.48
CA ALA A 156 -20.49 -8.80 3.21
C ALA A 156 -20.72 -7.85 2.02
N GLN A 157 -21.63 -6.89 2.17
CA GLN A 157 -21.88 -5.85 1.17
C GLN A 157 -20.65 -4.95 0.98
N LEU A 158 -19.96 -4.62 2.06
CA LEU A 158 -18.75 -3.81 2.05
C LEU A 158 -17.61 -4.53 1.32
N ALA A 159 -17.40 -5.83 1.56
CA ALA A 159 -16.43 -6.62 0.81
C ALA A 159 -16.77 -6.67 -0.70
N ALA A 160 -18.04 -6.87 -1.05
CA ALA A 160 -18.50 -6.82 -2.44
C ALA A 160 -18.27 -5.43 -3.07
N LYS A 161 -18.50 -4.36 -2.28
CA LYS A 161 -18.27 -2.98 -2.73
C LYS A 161 -16.80 -2.68 -2.96
N VAL A 162 -15.91 -3.13 -2.06
CA VAL A 162 -14.45 -3.03 -2.24
C VAL A 162 -14.04 -3.72 -3.53
N LYS A 163 -14.41 -4.99 -3.74
CA LYS A 163 -14.10 -5.71 -4.98
C LYS A 163 -14.54 -4.94 -6.23
N THR A 164 -15.79 -4.46 -6.22
CA THR A 164 -16.40 -3.78 -7.37
C THR A 164 -15.72 -2.44 -7.64
N TYR A 165 -15.53 -1.61 -6.61
CA TYR A 165 -14.86 -0.31 -6.72
C TYR A 165 -13.42 -0.45 -7.22
N THR A 166 -12.63 -1.37 -6.63
CA THR A 166 -11.26 -1.64 -7.09
C THR A 166 -11.25 -2.06 -8.56
N ALA A 167 -12.15 -2.96 -8.97
CA ALA A 167 -12.23 -3.42 -10.36
C ALA A 167 -12.65 -2.30 -11.33
N GLU A 168 -13.61 -1.44 -10.95
CA GLU A 168 -14.08 -0.32 -11.75
C GLU A 168 -12.97 0.71 -11.99
N VAL A 169 -12.25 1.10 -10.93
CA VAL A 169 -11.10 2.01 -11.04
C VAL A 169 -10.04 1.45 -11.98
N LEU A 170 -9.61 0.19 -11.76
CA LEU A 170 -8.56 -0.43 -12.55
C LEU A 170 -8.98 -0.60 -14.02
N LYS A 171 -10.24 -0.98 -14.29
CA LYS A 171 -10.77 -1.05 -15.66
C LYS A 171 -10.74 0.31 -16.32
N LYS A 172 -11.18 1.37 -15.62
CA LYS A 172 -11.16 2.74 -16.16
C LYS A 172 -9.76 3.23 -16.47
N MET A 173 -8.79 2.90 -15.63
CA MET A 173 -7.38 3.20 -15.89
C MET A 173 -6.85 2.41 -17.10
N ASN A 174 -7.18 1.13 -17.22
CA ASN A 174 -6.80 0.30 -18.38
C ASN A 174 -7.41 0.86 -19.69
N GLU A 175 -8.70 1.21 -19.69
CA GLU A 175 -9.40 1.83 -20.83
C GLU A 175 -8.76 3.15 -21.27
N ASN A 176 -8.11 3.85 -20.35
CA ASN A 176 -7.40 5.10 -20.62
C ASN A 176 -5.91 4.91 -20.92
N GLY A 177 -5.43 3.67 -21.06
CA GLY A 177 -4.03 3.35 -21.37
C GLY A 177 -3.06 3.62 -20.21
N VAL A 178 -3.55 3.73 -18.98
CA VAL A 178 -2.77 4.09 -17.79
C VAL A 178 -2.76 3.00 -16.72
N SER A 179 -2.79 1.73 -17.14
CA SER A 179 -2.71 0.57 -16.25
C SER A 179 -1.54 0.68 -15.25
N PRO A 180 -1.77 0.48 -13.94
CA PRO A 180 -0.70 0.50 -12.95
C PRO A 180 0.16 -0.77 -13.01
N GLU A 181 1.47 -0.61 -12.76
CA GLU A 181 2.41 -1.72 -12.59
C GLU A 181 2.44 -2.21 -11.14
N LEU A 182 2.18 -1.31 -10.19
CA LEU A 182 2.12 -1.59 -8.76
C LEU A 182 0.78 -1.11 -8.22
N ILE A 183 0.14 -1.91 -7.37
CA ILE A 183 -1.15 -1.57 -6.76
C ILE A 183 -1.04 -1.78 -5.26
N GLN A 184 -1.23 -0.72 -4.49
CA GLN A 184 -1.33 -0.76 -3.04
C GLN A 184 -2.82 -0.84 -2.64
N THR A 185 -3.19 -1.91 -1.94
CA THR A 185 -4.58 -2.18 -1.54
C THR A 185 -4.82 -1.72 -0.11
N GLY A 186 -4.85 -0.41 0.10
CA GLY A 186 -4.94 0.22 1.42
C GLY A 186 -3.63 0.94 1.78
N ASN A 187 -3.74 2.13 2.37
CA ASN A 187 -2.61 2.89 2.88
C ASN A 187 -2.43 2.70 4.39
N GLU A 188 -1.21 2.36 4.84
CA GLU A 188 -0.84 2.21 6.27
C GLU A 188 -1.86 1.40 7.08
N ILE A 189 -2.15 0.19 6.59
CA ILE A 189 -3.24 -0.68 7.06
C ILE A 189 -2.81 -1.58 8.22
N SER A 190 -1.78 -1.22 8.99
CA SER A 190 -1.24 -2.05 10.09
C SER A 190 -2.32 -2.46 11.10
N TYR A 191 -3.37 -1.65 11.21
CA TYR A 191 -4.50 -1.83 12.11
C TYR A 191 -5.82 -2.09 11.37
N GLY A 192 -5.74 -2.60 10.15
CA GLY A 192 -6.87 -2.86 9.28
C GLY A 192 -7.28 -1.65 8.43
N MET A 193 -8.38 -1.79 7.70
CA MET A 193 -8.97 -0.71 6.90
C MET A 193 -10.50 -0.73 7.03
N LEU A 194 -11.16 0.37 6.68
CA LEU A 194 -12.62 0.49 6.69
C LEU A 194 -13.21 0.12 8.07
N TRP A 195 -12.76 0.78 9.13
CA TRP A 195 -13.11 0.47 10.53
C TRP A 195 -14.59 0.68 10.85
N GLY A 196 -15.33 1.41 10.02
CA GLY A 196 -16.68 1.89 10.30
C GLY A 196 -16.75 3.41 10.25
N VAL A 197 -17.80 3.96 10.83
CA VAL A 197 -18.14 5.40 10.71
C VAL A 197 -17.78 6.23 11.94
N ASN A 198 -17.35 5.59 13.04
CA ASN A 198 -16.95 6.28 14.27
C ASN A 198 -15.99 5.43 15.12
N LYS A 199 -15.28 6.10 16.04
CA LYS A 199 -14.32 5.47 16.97
C LYS A 199 -14.95 4.42 17.90
N ALA A 200 -16.17 4.65 18.39
CA ALA A 200 -16.81 3.80 19.39
C ALA A 200 -17.13 2.39 18.89
N SER A 201 -17.32 2.23 17.57
CA SER A 201 -17.66 0.95 16.93
C SER A 201 -16.56 0.45 15.98
N ALA A 202 -15.40 1.09 16.00
CA ALA A 202 -14.30 0.85 15.07
C ALA A 202 -13.80 -0.60 15.14
N LYS A 203 -13.72 -1.27 13.99
CA LYS A 203 -13.20 -2.63 13.83
C LYS A 203 -11.69 -2.64 13.61
N VAL A 204 -10.96 -2.12 14.60
CA VAL A 204 -9.48 -2.01 14.60
C VAL A 204 -8.81 -3.38 14.72
N CYS A 205 -7.61 -3.52 14.15
CA CYS A 205 -6.80 -4.74 14.16
C CYS A 205 -5.46 -4.50 14.87
N TYR A 206 -5.48 -4.11 16.14
CA TYR A 206 -4.27 -4.19 16.97
C TYR A 206 -3.85 -5.65 17.18
N PRO A 207 -2.60 -5.95 17.56
CA PRO A 207 -2.20 -7.31 17.93
C PRO A 207 -3.08 -7.95 19.01
N THR A 208 -3.66 -7.14 19.89
CA THR A 208 -4.57 -7.56 20.97
C THR A 208 -6.05 -7.55 20.56
N SER A 209 -6.38 -7.17 19.33
CA SER A 209 -7.78 -7.11 18.87
C SER A 209 -8.37 -8.51 18.67
N PRO A 210 -9.71 -8.65 18.81
CA PRO A 210 -10.39 -9.93 18.60
C PRO A 210 -10.16 -10.48 17.18
N GLN A 211 -10.11 -11.82 17.07
CA GLN A 211 -9.88 -12.50 15.80
C GLN A 211 -10.98 -12.21 14.75
N GLU A 212 -12.17 -11.84 15.20
CA GLU A 212 -13.29 -11.44 14.34
C GLU A 212 -12.96 -10.16 13.55
N ASN A 213 -12.25 -9.20 14.16
CA ASN A 213 -11.83 -7.99 13.47
C ASN A 213 -10.81 -8.32 12.37
N TRP A 214 -9.84 -9.18 12.66
CA TRP A 214 -8.87 -9.70 11.68
C TRP A 214 -9.55 -10.50 10.56
N THR A 215 -10.55 -11.31 10.90
CA THR A 215 -11.33 -12.08 9.92
C THR A 215 -12.10 -11.15 8.97
N ARG A 216 -12.75 -10.12 9.52
CA ARG A 216 -13.42 -9.07 8.73
C ARG A 216 -12.44 -8.35 7.82
N PHE A 217 -11.33 -7.86 8.37
CA PHE A 217 -10.33 -7.13 7.61
C PHE A 217 -9.74 -7.96 6.45
N THR A 218 -9.38 -9.22 6.73
CA THR A 218 -8.82 -10.12 5.68
C THR A 218 -9.85 -10.49 4.61
N GLN A 219 -11.15 -10.48 4.91
CA GLN A 219 -12.20 -10.60 3.88
C GLN A 219 -12.24 -9.38 2.96
N LEU A 220 -12.17 -8.17 3.51
CA LEU A 220 -12.11 -6.93 2.72
C LEU A 220 -10.85 -6.88 1.85
N LEU A 221 -9.70 -7.25 2.42
CA LEU A 221 -8.44 -7.23 1.69
C LEU A 221 -8.42 -8.29 0.59
N ARG A 222 -8.94 -9.50 0.84
CA ARG A 222 -9.09 -10.53 -0.20
C ARG A 222 -9.98 -10.06 -1.35
N ALA A 223 -11.03 -9.30 -1.06
CA ALA A 223 -11.89 -8.72 -2.08
C ALA A 223 -11.12 -7.72 -2.98
N ALA A 224 -10.33 -6.84 -2.39
CA ALA A 224 -9.46 -5.90 -3.10
C ALA A 224 -8.41 -6.62 -3.96
N THR A 225 -7.67 -7.57 -3.38
CA THR A 225 -6.60 -8.28 -4.12
C THR A 225 -7.16 -9.16 -5.23
N THR A 226 -8.32 -9.78 -5.02
CA THR A 226 -9.03 -10.53 -6.08
C THR A 226 -9.36 -9.63 -7.27
N ALA A 227 -9.89 -8.42 -7.03
CA ALA A 227 -10.16 -7.46 -8.11
C ALA A 227 -8.88 -7.06 -8.86
N CYS A 228 -7.78 -6.83 -8.13
CA CYS A 228 -6.49 -6.52 -8.73
C CYS A 228 -6.02 -7.65 -9.65
N ARG A 229 -6.10 -8.91 -9.21
CA ARG A 229 -5.74 -10.07 -10.04
C ARG A 229 -6.64 -10.27 -11.25
N GLU A 230 -7.95 -10.04 -11.10
CA GLU A 230 -8.90 -10.18 -12.19
C GLU A 230 -8.70 -9.12 -13.29
N VAL A 231 -8.36 -7.88 -12.93
CA VAL A 231 -8.30 -6.75 -13.88
C VAL A 231 -6.88 -6.42 -14.34
N CYS A 232 -5.90 -6.54 -13.44
CA CYS A 232 -4.50 -6.21 -13.69
C CYS A 232 -3.60 -7.38 -13.26
N PRO A 233 -3.70 -8.57 -13.88
CA PRO A 233 -3.02 -9.80 -13.42
C PRO A 233 -1.49 -9.71 -13.42
N LYS A 234 -0.91 -8.76 -14.14
CA LYS A 234 0.55 -8.51 -14.19
C LYS A 234 1.03 -7.52 -13.14
N ALA A 235 0.13 -6.73 -12.54
CA ALA A 235 0.50 -5.74 -11.54
C ALA A 235 0.90 -6.44 -10.24
N LYS A 236 1.91 -5.88 -9.55
CA LYS A 236 2.30 -6.36 -8.23
C LYS A 236 1.41 -5.73 -7.17
N ILE A 237 0.90 -6.54 -6.26
CA ILE A 237 0.05 -6.10 -5.16
C ILE A 237 0.92 -5.84 -3.93
N ILE A 238 0.81 -4.64 -3.37
CA ILE A 238 1.53 -4.15 -2.19
C ILE A 238 0.56 -4.09 -1.01
N LEU A 239 0.97 -4.66 0.12
CA LEU A 239 0.35 -4.38 1.42
C LEU A 239 1.24 -3.41 2.19
N HIS A 240 0.68 -2.28 2.63
CA HIS A 240 1.47 -1.18 3.17
C HIS A 240 1.28 -1.03 4.69
N THR A 241 2.39 -1.00 5.44
CA THR A 241 2.43 -0.76 6.89
C THR A 241 3.58 0.16 7.29
N GLU A 242 3.40 0.90 8.37
CA GLU A 242 4.34 1.88 8.92
C GLU A 242 5.02 1.42 10.23
N ARG A 243 4.77 0.18 10.66
CA ARG A 243 5.24 -0.39 11.94
C ARG A 243 6.72 -0.78 11.92
N VAL A 244 7.62 0.14 11.61
CA VAL A 244 9.07 -0.15 11.52
C VAL A 244 9.87 0.31 12.74
N SER A 245 9.24 0.99 13.70
CA SER A 245 9.92 1.49 14.90
C SER A 245 9.58 0.64 16.12
N THR A 246 10.56 0.39 16.97
CA THR A 246 10.39 -0.18 18.31
C THR A 246 10.47 0.87 19.41
N SER A 247 11.16 1.99 19.16
CA SER A 247 11.34 3.08 20.12
C SER A 247 10.20 4.09 20.09
N GLN A 248 9.58 4.31 18.92
CA GLN A 248 8.52 5.31 18.74
C GLN A 248 7.11 4.72 18.70
N GLN A 249 6.97 3.40 18.55
CA GLN A 249 5.69 2.72 18.38
C GLN A 249 5.54 1.65 19.48
N HIS A 250 4.86 2.01 20.58
CA HIS A 250 4.80 1.20 21.80
C HIS A 250 4.26 -0.22 21.60
N ASP A 251 3.29 -0.40 20.71
CA ASP A 251 2.71 -1.69 20.39
C ASP A 251 3.63 -2.57 19.52
N ASN A 252 4.72 -2.00 19.01
CA ASN A 252 5.66 -2.65 18.12
C ASN A 252 7.00 -2.98 18.81
N ALA A 253 7.01 -3.10 20.15
CA ALA A 253 8.16 -3.64 20.87
C ALA A 253 8.63 -4.97 20.26
N ASN A 254 9.94 -5.11 20.03
CA ASN A 254 10.53 -6.26 19.32
C ASN A 254 9.93 -6.56 17.93
N TYR A 255 9.36 -5.54 17.26
CA TYR A 255 8.65 -5.65 15.98
C TYR A 255 7.38 -6.50 16.02
N GLN A 256 6.76 -6.68 17.20
CA GLN A 256 5.63 -7.60 17.34
C GLN A 256 4.40 -7.20 16.50
N ALA A 257 4.09 -5.90 16.37
CA ALA A 257 2.93 -5.45 15.62
C ALA A 257 3.15 -5.65 14.11
N LEU A 258 4.34 -5.32 13.62
CA LEU A 258 4.77 -5.57 12.25
C LEU A 258 4.65 -7.05 11.88
N MET A 259 5.24 -7.92 12.71
CA MET A 259 5.25 -9.35 12.44
C MET A 259 3.85 -9.96 12.53
N ASN A 260 3.06 -9.55 13.53
CA ASN A 260 1.69 -10.00 13.67
C ASN A 260 0.84 -9.68 12.43
N PHE A 261 0.94 -8.46 11.88
CA PHE A 261 0.19 -8.08 10.69
C PHE A 261 0.45 -9.05 9.52
N TYR A 262 1.71 -9.26 9.15
CA TYR A 262 2.05 -10.12 8.01
C TYR A 262 1.81 -11.61 8.29
N GLN A 263 1.92 -12.07 9.54
CA GLN A 263 1.50 -13.41 9.94
C GLN A 263 -0.02 -13.60 9.75
N GLN A 264 -0.85 -12.63 10.12
CA GLN A 264 -2.29 -12.68 9.87
C GLN A 264 -2.60 -12.75 8.37
N MET A 265 -1.84 -12.01 7.53
CA MET A 265 -1.99 -12.08 6.07
C MET A 265 -1.61 -13.45 5.51
N GLN A 266 -0.56 -14.08 6.05
CA GLN A 266 -0.16 -15.44 5.68
C GLN A 266 -1.20 -16.48 6.10
N LEU A 267 -1.71 -16.41 7.34
CA LEU A 267 -2.76 -17.30 7.86
C LEU A 267 -4.04 -17.20 7.03
N ALA A 268 -4.44 -15.98 6.67
CA ALA A 268 -5.60 -15.72 5.83
C ALA A 268 -5.33 -15.99 4.33
N LYS A 269 -4.10 -16.34 3.95
CA LYS A 269 -3.69 -16.59 2.56
C LYS A 269 -4.04 -15.43 1.63
N ILE A 270 -3.76 -14.20 2.06
CA ILE A 270 -3.93 -13.02 1.21
C ILE A 270 -2.92 -13.11 0.06
N ASP A 271 -3.42 -12.96 -1.17
CA ASP A 271 -2.60 -12.94 -2.38
C ASP A 271 -2.05 -11.53 -2.62
N TYR A 272 -0.79 -11.33 -2.24
CA TYR A 272 -0.03 -10.09 -2.47
C TYR A 272 1.42 -10.45 -2.84
N ASP A 273 2.15 -9.53 -3.46
CA ASP A 273 3.51 -9.77 -3.95
C ASP A 273 4.57 -9.07 -3.09
N VAL A 274 4.24 -7.90 -2.54
CA VAL A 274 5.21 -6.97 -1.95
C VAL A 274 4.77 -6.51 -0.55
N ILE A 275 5.72 -6.47 0.38
CA ILE A 275 5.62 -5.80 1.67
C ILE A 275 6.01 -4.32 1.47
N GLY A 276 5.05 -3.42 1.62
CA GLY A 276 5.26 -1.97 1.55
C GLY A 276 5.50 -1.39 2.95
N LEU A 277 6.48 -0.51 3.08
CA LEU A 277 6.83 0.15 4.33
C LEU A 277 6.84 1.67 4.22
N SER A 278 6.31 2.35 5.25
CA SER A 278 6.60 3.76 5.53
C SER A 278 7.79 3.90 6.46
N TYR A 279 8.70 4.83 6.16
CA TYR A 279 9.76 5.23 7.07
C TYR A 279 10.00 6.74 7.05
N TYR A 280 9.60 7.39 8.13
CA TYR A 280 9.92 8.78 8.40
C TYR A 280 10.70 8.83 9.72
N PRO A 281 12.00 9.14 9.73
CA PRO A 281 12.80 9.06 10.96
C PRO A 281 12.23 9.92 12.09
N TYR A 282 11.59 11.05 11.76
CA TYR A 282 10.98 11.95 12.74
C TYR A 282 9.76 11.37 13.47
N PHE A 283 9.20 10.25 13.00
CA PHE A 283 8.15 9.47 13.69
C PHE A 283 8.54 8.02 13.97
N HIS A 284 9.50 7.46 13.23
CA HIS A 284 9.84 6.03 13.25
C HIS A 284 11.24 5.75 13.83
N GLY A 285 11.93 6.78 14.34
CA GLY A 285 13.21 6.62 15.00
C GLY A 285 14.38 6.41 14.03
N SER A 286 15.48 5.86 14.55
CA SER A 286 16.74 5.76 13.80
C SER A 286 16.68 4.80 12.62
N MET A 287 17.57 4.96 11.65
CA MET A 287 17.61 4.12 10.45
C MET A 287 17.90 2.64 10.77
N ASN A 288 18.59 2.39 11.90
CA ASN A 288 18.87 1.04 12.38
C ASN A 288 17.59 0.27 12.74
N GLU A 289 16.51 0.97 13.11
CA GLU A 289 15.23 0.30 13.39
C GLU A 289 14.57 -0.16 12.09
N LEU A 290 14.65 0.64 11.03
CA LEU A 290 14.21 0.22 9.69
C LEU A 290 15.02 -0.98 9.19
N ASP A 291 16.35 -0.93 9.25
CA ASP A 291 17.23 -2.05 8.86
C ASP A 291 16.85 -3.35 9.60
N ALA A 292 16.70 -3.26 10.93
CA ALA A 292 16.32 -4.39 11.74
C ALA A 292 14.87 -4.90 11.47
N ALA A 293 13.94 -4.02 11.05
CA ALA A 293 12.62 -4.41 10.57
C ALA A 293 12.70 -5.18 9.24
N ILE A 294 13.44 -4.64 8.26
CA ILE A 294 13.61 -5.25 6.94
C ILE A 294 14.27 -6.62 7.08
N SER A 295 15.35 -6.73 7.86
CA SER A 295 16.03 -8.00 8.14
C SER A 295 15.08 -9.08 8.68
N ARG A 296 14.15 -8.72 9.57
CA ARG A 296 13.16 -9.66 10.12
C ARG A 296 12.13 -10.08 9.08
N LEU A 297 11.67 -9.15 8.25
CA LEU A 297 10.72 -9.43 7.18
C LEU A 297 11.35 -10.34 6.11
N GLU A 298 12.61 -10.10 5.73
CA GLU A 298 13.35 -10.97 4.79
C GLU A 298 13.48 -12.41 5.34
N GLN A 299 13.74 -12.55 6.65
CA GLN A 299 13.85 -13.86 7.29
C GLN A 299 12.51 -14.60 7.39
N ALA A 300 11.44 -13.92 7.78
CA ALA A 300 10.15 -14.55 8.03
C ALA A 300 9.29 -14.75 6.77
N PHE A 301 9.43 -13.85 5.79
CA PHE A 301 8.64 -13.80 4.56
C PHE A 301 9.57 -13.81 3.35
N ALA A 302 10.48 -14.78 3.30
CA ALA A 302 11.54 -14.89 2.31
C ALA A 302 11.09 -14.98 0.84
N ASN A 303 9.79 -15.13 0.58
CA ASN A 303 9.20 -15.11 -0.76
C ASN A 303 8.54 -13.76 -1.12
N LYS A 304 8.74 -12.71 -0.32
CA LYS A 304 8.19 -11.37 -0.55
C LYS A 304 9.29 -10.39 -0.87
N ASN A 305 9.04 -9.59 -1.90
CA ASN A 305 9.79 -8.35 -2.10
C ASN A 305 9.36 -7.32 -1.05
N ILE A 306 10.26 -6.41 -0.72
CA ILE A 306 10.02 -5.28 0.18
C ILE A 306 10.17 -3.99 -0.62
N MET A 307 9.33 -3.00 -0.37
CA MET A 307 9.47 -1.65 -0.93
C MET A 307 9.27 -0.63 0.18
N LEU A 308 10.14 0.38 0.22
CA LEU A 308 9.88 1.57 1.00
C LEU A 308 9.01 2.49 0.14
N VAL A 309 7.70 2.46 0.37
CA VAL A 309 6.69 3.16 -0.46
C VAL A 309 6.42 4.58 0.00
N GLU A 310 6.90 4.92 1.20
CA GLU A 310 6.88 6.27 1.75
C GLU A 310 8.15 6.55 2.57
N THR A 311 8.81 7.66 2.27
CA THR A 311 9.85 8.24 3.12
C THR A 311 9.97 9.74 2.86
N GLY A 312 10.62 10.43 3.79
CA GLY A 312 10.90 11.85 3.68
C GLY A 312 11.83 12.32 4.79
N TYR A 313 12.63 13.34 4.50
CA TYR A 313 13.47 14.00 5.50
C TYR A 313 13.53 15.51 5.27
N PRO A 314 13.51 16.34 6.32
CA PRO A 314 13.52 17.78 6.13
C PRO A 314 14.87 18.33 5.69
N TYR A 315 14.84 19.29 4.76
CA TYR A 315 16.03 20.04 4.37
C TYR A 315 16.20 21.36 5.13
N LYS A 316 15.22 21.81 5.93
CA LYS A 316 15.29 23.11 6.59
C LYS A 316 14.55 23.23 7.92
N TRP A 317 13.30 22.77 8.01
CA TRP A 317 12.48 22.89 9.22
C TRP A 317 11.99 21.53 9.70
N ALA A 318 11.88 21.32 11.01
CA ALA A 318 11.28 20.10 11.54
C ALA A 318 9.84 19.90 11.03
N VAL A 319 9.42 18.66 10.84
CA VAL A 319 8.01 18.34 10.55
C VAL A 319 7.20 18.51 11.83
N GLY A 320 6.02 19.13 11.74
CA GLY A 320 5.12 19.30 12.88
C GLY A 320 4.78 17.95 13.53
N GLY A 321 4.77 17.91 14.86
CA GLY A 321 4.49 16.68 15.62
C GLY A 321 5.63 15.69 15.72
N SER A 322 6.83 15.98 15.18
CA SER A 322 8.01 15.10 15.28
C SER A 322 8.24 14.61 16.71
N THR A 323 8.40 13.30 16.89
CA THR A 323 8.65 12.65 18.19
C THR A 323 10.11 12.22 18.35
N PHE A 324 10.88 12.23 17.27
CA PHE A 324 12.28 11.88 17.24
C PHE A 324 13.09 12.94 16.49
N ASP A 325 14.14 13.47 17.12
CA ASP A 325 15.04 14.43 16.49
C ASP A 325 16.29 13.73 15.95
N TYR A 326 16.37 13.61 14.62
CA TYR A 326 17.52 13.02 13.95
C TYR A 326 18.54 14.05 13.45
N SER A 327 18.32 15.34 13.73
CA SER A 327 19.09 16.45 13.16
C SER A 327 20.55 16.49 13.65
N ASN A 328 20.86 15.90 14.79
CA ASN A 328 22.23 15.74 15.27
C ASN A 328 23.09 14.87 14.32
N GLN A 329 22.48 13.88 13.66
CA GLN A 329 23.16 13.04 12.68
C GLN A 329 23.02 13.59 11.26
N TYR A 330 21.85 14.15 10.94
CA TYR A 330 21.51 14.70 9.63
C TYR A 330 20.93 16.12 9.79
N PRO A 331 21.75 17.18 9.91
CA PRO A 331 21.24 18.53 10.17
C PRO A 331 20.21 18.97 9.13
N TYR A 332 19.13 19.65 9.54
CA TYR A 332 18.13 20.20 8.62
C TYR A 332 18.76 21.24 7.69
N SER A 333 19.26 20.73 6.57
CA SER A 333 20.01 21.44 5.53
C SER A 333 19.89 20.63 4.24
N LEU A 334 20.14 21.26 3.08
CA LEU A 334 20.22 20.54 1.80
C LEU A 334 21.22 19.38 1.84
N GLN A 335 22.38 19.60 2.48
CA GLN A 335 23.42 18.59 2.63
C GLN A 335 23.00 17.45 3.60
N GLY A 336 22.31 17.78 4.69
CA GLY A 336 21.82 16.77 5.64
C GLY A 336 20.71 15.90 5.04
N GLN A 337 19.77 16.49 4.29
CA GLN A 337 18.78 15.73 3.53
C GLN A 337 19.45 14.82 2.49
N GLN A 338 20.47 15.31 1.78
CA GLN A 338 21.24 14.51 0.84
C GLN A 338 21.96 13.34 1.53
N ARG A 339 22.63 13.60 2.65
CA ARG A 339 23.35 12.57 3.42
C ARG A 339 22.41 11.51 3.98
N PHE A 340 21.28 11.90 4.55
CA PHE A 340 20.23 10.97 4.98
C PHE A 340 19.80 10.07 3.82
N THR A 341 19.54 10.66 2.65
CA THR A 341 19.09 9.94 1.46
C THR A 341 20.15 8.95 0.97
N SER A 342 21.42 9.37 0.92
CA SER A 342 22.55 8.50 0.54
C SER A 342 22.73 7.32 1.48
N ASP A 343 22.65 7.55 2.79
CA ASP A 343 22.78 6.50 3.80
C ASP A 343 21.58 5.54 3.74
N LEU A 344 20.36 6.07 3.56
CA LEU A 344 19.14 5.27 3.36
C LEU A 344 19.27 4.38 2.13
N VAL A 345 19.69 4.94 0.98
CA VAL A 345 19.93 4.16 -0.24
C VAL A 345 20.97 3.06 0.00
N THR A 346 22.07 3.38 0.68
CA THR A 346 23.12 2.41 1.00
C THR A 346 22.58 1.25 1.84
N MET A 347 21.83 1.56 2.90
CA MET A 347 21.20 0.56 3.76
C MET A 347 20.22 -0.30 2.96
N LEU A 348 19.30 0.31 2.19
CA LEU A 348 18.30 -0.44 1.41
C LEU A 348 18.94 -1.35 0.36
N LYS A 349 20.08 -0.96 -0.24
CA LYS A 349 20.83 -1.80 -1.19
C LYS A 349 21.52 -2.99 -0.53
N SER A 350 21.77 -2.95 0.78
CA SER A 350 22.35 -4.10 1.49
C SER A 350 21.36 -5.25 1.68
N HIS A 351 20.05 -4.98 1.51
CA HIS A 351 18.98 -5.97 1.55
C HIS A 351 18.65 -6.51 0.16
N LYS A 352 18.56 -7.83 0.03
CA LYS A 352 18.39 -8.51 -1.27
C LYS A 352 16.98 -8.38 -1.81
N HIS A 353 15.98 -8.35 -0.93
CA HIS A 353 14.56 -8.36 -1.33
C HIS A 353 13.97 -6.94 -1.44
N VAL A 354 14.73 -5.91 -1.07
CA VAL A 354 14.26 -4.52 -1.20
C VAL A 354 14.33 -4.09 -2.66
N THR A 355 13.18 -3.79 -3.25
CA THR A 355 13.03 -3.52 -4.69
C THR A 355 12.45 -2.14 -5.00
N GLY A 356 12.06 -1.35 -4.00
CA GLY A 356 11.44 -0.04 -4.21
C GLY A 356 11.84 1.00 -3.18
N LEU A 357 12.03 2.24 -3.63
CA LEU A 357 12.22 3.44 -2.82
C LEU A 357 11.39 4.59 -3.40
N PHE A 358 10.45 5.09 -2.60
CA PHE A 358 9.53 6.16 -2.99
C PHE A 358 9.57 7.29 -1.97
N TRP A 359 9.89 8.49 -2.45
CA TRP A 359 9.79 9.71 -1.63
C TRP A 359 8.34 10.19 -1.58
N TRP A 360 7.83 10.54 -0.41
CA TRP A 360 6.48 11.06 -0.29
C TRP A 360 6.44 12.56 -0.58
N TRP A 361 5.55 12.94 -1.50
CA TRP A 361 5.27 14.33 -1.84
C TRP A 361 6.51 15.17 -2.20
N PRO A 362 7.42 14.64 -3.06
CA PRO A 362 8.65 15.34 -3.40
C PRO A 362 8.38 16.63 -4.18
N GLU A 363 7.26 16.72 -4.88
CA GLU A 363 6.86 17.84 -5.74
C GLU A 363 6.27 19.03 -4.96
N PHE A 364 6.05 18.90 -3.65
CA PHE A 364 5.62 20.04 -2.84
C PHE A 364 6.59 21.20 -3.04
N ASN A 365 6.06 22.35 -3.47
CA ASN A 365 6.84 23.54 -3.72
C ASN A 365 5.96 24.77 -3.54
N ALA A 366 6.22 25.55 -2.49
CA ALA A 366 5.48 26.78 -2.23
C ALA A 366 6.02 27.99 -3.01
N PHE A 367 7.15 27.85 -3.72
CA PHE A 367 7.81 28.98 -4.39
C PHE A 367 6.90 29.57 -5.47
N ASN A 368 6.65 30.88 -5.36
CA ASN A 368 5.75 31.63 -6.23
C ASN A 368 4.27 31.16 -6.16
N THR A 369 3.85 30.57 -5.04
CA THR A 369 2.46 30.15 -4.82
C THR A 369 1.82 30.89 -3.65
N GLN A 370 0.49 30.75 -3.49
CA GLN A 370 -0.28 31.20 -2.32
C GLN A 370 -0.71 30.01 -1.44
N MET A 371 -0.02 28.87 -1.54
CA MET A 371 -0.42 27.64 -0.86
C MET A 371 -0.03 27.66 0.63
N SER A 372 -0.94 27.19 1.49
CA SER A 372 -0.75 27.03 2.93
C SER A 372 -0.46 25.57 3.31
N ASN A 373 -0.25 25.29 4.61
CA ASN A 373 -0.02 23.95 5.17
C ASN A 373 1.20 23.24 4.57
N TRP A 374 2.38 23.82 4.79
CA TRP A 374 3.61 23.34 4.16
C TRP A 374 4.03 21.96 4.66
N TYR A 375 4.44 21.11 3.72
CA TYR A 375 5.21 19.93 4.03
C TYR A 375 6.69 20.30 4.09
N ASN A 376 7.38 19.90 5.16
CA ASN A 376 8.76 20.33 5.43
C ASN A 376 9.83 19.36 4.93
N ALA A 377 9.44 18.25 4.29
CA ALA A 377 10.38 17.29 3.70
C ALA A 377 10.21 17.07 2.17
N PRO A 378 9.97 18.12 1.35
CA PRO A 378 9.93 17.99 -0.10
C PRO A 378 11.34 17.81 -0.70
N LEU A 379 11.39 17.61 -2.02
CA LEU A 379 12.63 17.59 -2.81
C LEU A 379 12.78 18.81 -3.73
N PHE A 380 11.96 19.85 -3.50
CA PHE A 380 12.18 21.19 -4.01
C PHE A 380 12.20 22.18 -2.85
N ASP A 381 13.17 23.07 -2.88
CA ASP A 381 13.25 24.16 -1.92
C ASP A 381 12.10 25.15 -2.16
N SER A 382 11.20 25.23 -1.19
CA SER A 382 9.99 26.05 -1.25
C SER A 382 10.25 27.55 -1.27
N GLU A 383 11.49 28.01 -1.03
CA GLU A 383 11.86 29.43 -1.12
C GLU A 383 12.44 29.81 -2.49
N SER A 384 12.93 28.85 -3.27
CA SER A 384 13.67 29.12 -4.50
C SER A 384 13.15 28.36 -5.73
N GLY A 385 12.38 27.29 -5.51
CA GLY A 385 11.92 26.34 -6.51
C GLY A 385 13.01 25.34 -6.93
N GLU A 386 14.20 25.39 -6.34
CA GLU A 386 15.36 24.59 -6.73
C GLU A 386 15.23 23.16 -6.24
N ALA A 387 15.49 22.19 -7.11
CA ALA A 387 15.57 20.78 -6.72
C ALA A 387 16.68 20.56 -5.69
N THR A 388 16.36 19.84 -4.60
CA THR A 388 17.36 19.55 -3.58
C THR A 388 18.37 18.52 -4.09
N PRO A 389 19.62 18.51 -3.57
CA PRO A 389 20.61 17.50 -3.97
C PRO A 389 20.14 16.05 -3.71
N ALA A 390 19.30 15.84 -2.69
CA ALA A 390 18.72 14.54 -2.37
C ALA A 390 17.92 13.93 -3.54
N LEU A 391 17.25 14.74 -4.36
CA LEU A 391 16.50 14.27 -5.53
C LEU A 391 17.35 13.40 -6.47
N TYR A 392 18.61 13.78 -6.66
CA TYR A 392 19.56 13.08 -7.54
C TYR A 392 20.23 11.87 -6.88
N GLU A 393 20.10 11.71 -5.56
CA GLU A 393 20.63 10.56 -4.82
C GLU A 393 19.75 9.32 -5.00
N LEU A 394 18.43 9.49 -5.12
CA LEU A 394 17.47 8.39 -5.18
C LEU A 394 17.78 7.37 -6.29
N LYS A 395 18.27 7.82 -7.45
CA LYS A 395 18.58 6.92 -8.58
C LYS A 395 19.63 5.85 -8.24
N LYS A 396 20.52 6.13 -7.29
CA LYS A 396 21.58 5.21 -6.88
C LYS A 396 21.01 3.91 -6.29
N PHE A 397 19.73 3.90 -5.89
CA PHE A 397 19.02 2.69 -5.48
C PHE A 397 18.75 1.73 -6.65
N ALA A 398 18.54 2.26 -7.86
CA ALA A 398 18.28 1.47 -9.07
C ALA A 398 19.54 1.15 -9.89
N GLU A 399 20.67 1.79 -9.58
CA GLU A 399 22.02 1.47 -10.08
C GLU A 399 22.60 0.27 -9.31
#